data_AF-A0A2B4FMR0-F1
#
_entry.id   AF-A0A2B4FMR0-F1
#
_cell.length_a   1.000
_cell.length_b   1.000
_cell.length_c   1.000
_cell.angle_alpha   90.00
_cell.angle_beta   90.00
_cell.angle_gamma   90.00
#
_symmetry.space_group_name_H-M   'P 1'
#
loop_
_entity.id
_entity.type
_entity.pdbx_description
1 polymer ?
#
loop_
_entity_poly.entity_id
_entity_poly.type
_entity_poly.pdbx_seq_one_letter_code
_entity_poly.pdbx_strand_id
1 'polypeptide(L)'
;MPFVNVYYHENKLNKEEIKKIGECIHLSLIEHFNIPENDYFQLFLSYSQNHFLYNPYYLLERGEKRTENMMYVSITCGPGRTIKQKSDLYQSISSKVSECSSIKSANIFITVNETSAENWSFGQGMAPAFAHYSEKILFEEVWRDDTLTLRERSLCTVSVLINLGNTEQLPFHLRLAKQNGMKENEMIALLTHMAFYVGWPKAVGALHIAMNDMES
;
A
#
# COMPACT_ATOMS: atom_id res chain seq x y z
N MET A 1 2.38 7.44 4.77
CA MET A 1 1.65 6.48 5.63
C MET A 1 2.57 5.35 6.03
N PRO A 2 3.43 5.53 7.06
CA PRO A 2 4.17 4.46 7.69
C PRO A 2 3.58 4.08 9.08
N PHE A 3 3.65 2.80 9.42
CA PHE A 3 3.55 2.30 10.79
C PHE A 3 4.90 1.72 11.19
N VAL A 4 5.47 2.22 12.28
CA VAL A 4 6.82 1.82 12.72
C VAL A 4 6.73 0.98 13.98
N ASN A 5 7.24 -0.26 13.92
CA ASN A 5 7.55 -1.02 15.12
C ASN A 5 9.03 -0.83 15.47
N VAL A 6 9.32 -0.44 16.70
CA VAL A 6 10.69 -0.32 17.23
C VAL A 6 10.87 -1.35 18.33
N TYR A 7 11.67 -2.36 18.06
CA TYR A 7 12.03 -3.39 19.04
C TYR A 7 13.36 -3.06 19.69
N TYR A 8 13.43 -3.14 21.02
CA TYR A 8 14.63 -2.78 21.78
C TYR A 8 14.82 -3.67 23.00
N HIS A 9 16.03 -3.76 23.52
CA HIS A 9 16.30 -4.57 24.71
C HIS A 9 15.67 -3.94 25.96
N GLU A 10 15.02 -4.75 26.80
CA GLU A 10 14.43 -4.31 28.06
C GLU A 10 15.47 -3.62 28.97
N ASN A 11 15.02 -2.64 29.75
CA ASN A 11 15.85 -1.87 30.70
C ASN A 11 17.04 -1.09 30.09
N LYS A 12 17.17 -1.02 28.77
CA LYS A 12 18.25 -0.23 28.11
C LYS A 12 17.85 1.19 27.75
N LEU A 13 16.56 1.47 27.61
CA LEU A 13 16.03 2.78 27.25
C LEU A 13 14.98 3.21 28.26
N ASN A 14 15.08 4.45 28.71
CA ASN A 14 14.03 5.07 29.53
C ASN A 14 12.94 5.72 28.64
N LYS A 15 11.84 6.19 29.26
CA LYS A 15 10.70 6.77 28.55
C LYS A 15 11.07 8.02 27.73
N GLU A 16 11.99 8.84 28.21
CA GLU A 16 12.44 10.04 27.48
C GLU A 16 13.30 9.68 26.27
N GLU A 17 14.18 8.69 26.41
CA GLU A 17 14.98 8.17 25.28
C GLU A 17 14.09 7.55 24.21
N ILE A 18 13.10 6.75 24.60
CA ILE A 18 12.11 6.17 23.68
C ILE A 18 11.40 7.27 22.89
N LYS A 19 10.96 8.34 23.56
CA LYS A 19 10.30 9.48 22.91
C LYS A 19 11.23 10.16 21.91
N LYS A 20 12.47 10.47 22.32
CA LYS A 20 13.48 11.11 21.45
C LYS A 20 13.80 10.25 20.23
N ILE A 21 13.98 8.94 20.41
CA ILE A 21 14.22 8.00 19.31
C ILE A 21 13.03 8.02 18.34
N GLY A 22 11.80 8.01 18.86
CA GLY A 22 10.59 8.08 18.03
C GLY A 22 10.53 9.38 17.20
N GLU A 23 10.89 10.51 17.81
CA GLU A 23 11.01 11.80 17.12
C GLU A 23 12.12 11.77 16.05
N CYS A 24 13.30 11.21 16.35
CA CYS A 24 14.42 11.03 15.42
C CYS A 24 14.00 10.20 14.18
N ILE A 25 13.25 9.11 14.39
CA ILE A 25 12.71 8.26 13.31
C ILE A 25 11.66 9.03 12.50
N HIS A 26 10.73 9.73 13.16
CA HIS A 26 9.66 10.47 12.50
C HIS A 26 10.19 11.59 11.61
N LEU A 27 11.15 12.38 12.12
CA LEU A 27 11.81 13.43 11.34
C LEU A 27 12.49 12.86 10.09
N SER A 28 13.14 11.70 10.21
CA SER A 28 13.76 11.03 9.06
C SER A 28 12.71 10.61 8.01
N LEU A 29 11.53 10.16 8.44
CA LEU A 29 10.43 9.82 7.55
C LEU A 29 9.84 11.06 6.86
N ILE A 30 9.70 12.18 7.57
CA ILE A 30 9.26 13.46 6.97
C ILE A 30 10.27 13.88 5.90
N GLU A 31 11.56 13.92 6.23
CA GLU A 31 12.62 14.43 5.36
C GLU A 31 12.83 13.58 4.10
N HIS A 32 12.76 12.24 4.21
CA HIS A 32 13.14 11.35 3.10
C HIS A 32 11.94 10.66 2.43
N PHE A 33 10.85 10.44 3.16
CA PHE A 33 9.64 9.81 2.63
C PHE A 33 8.50 10.81 2.40
N ASN A 34 8.70 12.09 2.71
CA ASN A 34 7.74 13.19 2.52
C ASN A 34 6.36 12.88 3.11
N ILE A 35 6.34 12.29 4.32
CA ILE A 35 5.08 12.01 5.01
C ILE A 35 4.54 13.30 5.68
N PRO A 36 3.22 13.42 5.86
CA PRO A 36 2.65 14.51 6.66
C PRO A 36 3.17 14.48 8.11
N GLU A 37 3.33 15.65 8.72
CA GLU A 37 3.81 15.75 10.11
C GLU A 37 2.95 14.97 11.11
N ASN A 38 1.64 14.93 10.88
CA ASN A 38 0.68 14.25 11.74
C ASN A 38 0.54 12.73 11.44
N ASP A 39 1.26 12.20 10.44
CA ASP A 39 1.28 10.77 10.10
C ASP A 39 2.23 10.02 11.06
N TYR A 40 1.90 10.06 12.36
CA TYR A 40 2.73 9.59 13.46
C TYR A 40 2.16 8.31 14.08
N PHE A 41 2.58 7.15 13.57
CA PHE A 41 2.17 5.84 14.10
C PHE A 41 3.40 5.00 14.43
N GLN A 42 3.69 4.86 15.73
CA GLN A 42 4.84 4.09 16.20
C GLN A 42 4.48 3.23 17.41
N LEU A 43 5.03 2.02 17.47
CA LEU A 43 4.89 1.10 18.59
C LEU A 43 6.28 0.63 19.03
N PHE A 44 6.62 0.90 20.29
CA PHE A 44 7.87 0.46 20.91
C PHE A 44 7.63 -0.82 21.70
N LEU A 45 8.40 -1.87 21.42
CA LEU A 45 8.26 -3.20 22.01
C LEU A 45 9.60 -3.64 22.60
N SER A 46 9.65 -3.84 23.90
CA SER A 46 10.85 -4.38 24.55
C SER A 46 10.95 -5.89 24.38
N TYR A 47 12.16 -6.41 24.22
CA TYR A 47 12.47 -7.84 24.29
C TYR A 47 13.46 -8.14 25.42
N SER A 48 13.37 -9.34 26.00
CA SER A 48 14.28 -9.81 27.05
C SER A 48 15.56 -10.41 26.48
N GLN A 49 16.54 -10.64 27.36
CA GLN A 49 17.80 -11.28 27.00
C GLN A 49 17.55 -12.60 26.22
N ASN A 50 18.36 -12.84 25.19
CA ASN A 50 18.32 -14.03 24.32
C ASN A 50 17.11 -14.19 23.39
N HIS A 51 16.19 -13.22 23.30
CA HIS A 51 15.10 -13.26 22.33
C HIS A 51 15.49 -12.73 20.94
N PHE A 52 16.51 -11.86 20.88
CA PHE A 52 17.03 -11.34 19.63
C PHE A 52 18.38 -12.01 19.32
N LEU A 53 18.36 -12.97 18.38
CA LEU A 53 19.56 -13.68 17.94
C LEU A 53 20.08 -13.05 16.65
N TYR A 54 21.38 -12.78 16.60
CA TYR A 54 22.02 -12.15 15.45
C TYR A 54 23.48 -12.59 15.34
N ASN A 55 24.04 -12.48 14.14
CA ASN A 55 25.48 -12.60 13.95
C ASN A 55 26.15 -11.23 14.23
N PRO A 56 27.16 -11.15 15.13
CA PRO A 56 27.76 -9.86 15.50
C PRO A 56 28.42 -9.08 14.35
N TYR A 57 28.79 -9.75 13.25
CA TYR A 57 29.62 -9.19 12.17
C TYR A 57 28.96 -9.21 10.79
N TYR A 58 27.80 -9.86 10.64
CA TYR A 58 27.18 -10.05 9.31
C TYR A 58 26.90 -8.71 8.61
N LEU A 59 27.48 -8.54 7.42
CA LEU A 59 27.38 -7.34 6.59
C LEU A 59 27.70 -6.03 7.33
N LEU A 60 28.65 -6.06 8.27
CA LEU A 60 29.26 -4.86 8.84
C LEU A 60 30.67 -4.67 8.27
N GLU A 61 31.05 -3.42 8.09
CA GLU A 61 32.38 -3.03 7.60
C GLU A 61 33.27 -2.56 8.75
N ARG A 62 34.56 -2.36 8.45
CA ARG A 62 35.54 -1.69 9.33
C ARG A 62 35.73 -2.33 10.72
N GLY A 63 35.39 -3.61 10.87
CA GLY A 63 35.51 -4.31 12.14
C GLY A 63 34.48 -3.89 13.20
N GLU A 64 33.43 -3.17 12.79
CA GLU A 64 32.29 -2.88 13.66
C GLU A 64 31.61 -4.18 14.11
N LYS A 65 31.05 -4.16 15.31
CA LYS A 65 30.33 -5.31 15.86
C LYS A 65 29.06 -4.91 16.59
N ARG A 66 28.02 -5.73 16.41
CA ARG A 66 26.77 -5.61 17.18
C ARG A 66 26.98 -6.02 18.62
N THR A 67 26.20 -5.42 19.50
CA THR A 67 26.12 -5.73 20.94
C THR A 67 24.70 -6.09 21.34
N GLU A 68 24.50 -6.48 22.60
CA GLU A 68 23.20 -6.84 23.17
C GLU A 68 22.16 -5.71 23.10
N ASN A 69 22.59 -4.47 22.86
CA ASN A 69 21.74 -3.29 22.68
C ASN A 69 21.24 -3.16 21.23
N MET A 70 20.87 -4.28 20.61
CA MET A 70 20.24 -4.26 19.29
C MET A 70 18.95 -3.42 19.31
N MET A 71 18.68 -2.76 18.18
CA MET A 71 17.42 -2.10 17.92
C MET A 71 16.95 -2.53 16.54
N TYR A 72 15.69 -2.95 16.43
CA TYR A 72 15.08 -3.27 15.16
C TYR A 72 13.94 -2.31 14.86
N VAL A 73 14.08 -1.55 13.77
CA VAL A 73 13.08 -0.64 13.25
C VAL A 73 12.41 -1.28 12.04
N SER A 74 11.19 -1.75 12.20
CA SER A 74 10.36 -2.32 11.12
C SER A 74 9.36 -1.28 10.65
N ILE A 75 9.43 -0.89 9.38
CA ILE A 75 8.59 0.15 8.80
C ILE A 75 7.64 -0.49 7.79
N THR A 76 6.35 -0.53 8.10
CA THR A 76 5.32 -0.87 7.10
C THR A 76 4.84 0.43 6.46
N CYS A 77 4.80 0.54 5.14
CA CYS A 77 4.35 1.78 4.48
C CYS A 77 3.72 1.54 3.10
N GLY A 78 3.12 2.57 2.52
CA GLY A 78 2.64 2.53 1.13
C GLY A 78 3.79 2.43 0.10
N PRO A 79 3.58 1.79 -1.07
CA PRO A 79 4.61 1.64 -2.09
C PRO A 79 5.01 2.98 -2.74
N GLY A 80 6.04 2.94 -3.57
CA GLY A 80 6.40 4.04 -4.48
C GLY A 80 7.64 4.85 -4.09
N ARG A 81 8.32 4.50 -2.99
CA ARG A 81 9.56 5.18 -2.60
C ARG A 81 10.72 4.66 -3.44
N THR A 82 11.52 5.57 -3.98
CA THR A 82 12.69 5.22 -4.79
C THR A 82 13.77 4.54 -3.96
N ILE A 83 14.69 3.82 -4.62
CA ILE A 83 15.84 3.19 -3.96
C ILE A 83 16.68 4.24 -3.21
N LYS A 84 16.86 5.43 -3.80
CA LYS A 84 17.61 6.53 -3.18
C LYS A 84 16.93 7.03 -1.91
N GLN A 85 15.61 7.27 -1.94
CA GLN A 85 14.86 7.67 -0.74
C GLN A 85 14.95 6.62 0.37
N LYS A 86 14.84 5.33 0.03
CA LYS A 86 14.98 4.23 0.99
C LYS A 86 16.38 4.23 1.62
N SER A 87 17.43 4.33 0.80
CA SER A 87 18.81 4.41 1.27
C SER A 87 19.05 5.62 2.18
N ASP A 88 18.54 6.79 1.80
CA ASP A 88 18.72 8.03 2.58
C ASP A 88 17.95 7.96 3.90
N LEU A 89 16.76 7.38 3.91
CA LEU A 89 16.00 7.12 5.13
C LEU A 89 16.80 6.24 6.11
N TYR A 90 17.40 5.14 5.63
CA TYR A 90 18.17 4.24 6.49
C TYR A 90 19.36 4.97 7.12
N GLN A 91 20.08 5.74 6.30
CA GLN A 91 21.20 6.53 6.77
C GLN A 91 20.78 7.57 7.80
N SER A 92 19.68 8.29 7.55
CA SER A 92 19.17 9.32 8.46
C SER A 92 18.73 8.72 9.80
N ILE A 93 17.94 7.64 9.79
CA ILE A 93 17.50 6.96 11.01
C ILE A 93 18.71 6.49 11.81
N SER A 94 19.63 5.76 11.19
CA SER A 94 20.81 5.23 11.90
C SER A 94 21.67 6.35 12.48
N SER A 95 21.85 7.46 11.78
CA SER A 95 22.66 8.60 12.25
C SER A 95 21.95 9.32 13.41
N LYS A 96 20.71 9.79 13.20
CA LYS A 96 19.98 10.56 14.21
C LYS A 96 19.73 9.77 15.49
N VAL A 97 19.36 8.49 15.39
CA VAL A 97 19.17 7.63 16.57
C VAL A 97 20.47 7.44 17.34
N SER A 98 21.60 7.28 16.65
CA SER A 98 22.90 7.15 17.31
C SER A 98 23.41 8.43 17.95
N GLU A 99 22.98 9.59 17.45
CA GLU A 99 23.28 10.90 18.04
C GLU A 99 22.36 11.20 19.23
N CYS A 100 21.08 10.80 19.15
CA CYS A 100 20.06 11.10 20.15
C CYS A 100 19.91 10.03 21.25
N SER A 101 20.68 8.94 21.21
CA SER A 101 20.65 7.85 22.18
C SER A 101 22.01 7.17 22.37
N SER A 102 22.09 6.19 23.28
CA SER A 102 23.28 5.34 23.48
C SER A 102 23.43 4.20 22.46
N ILE A 103 22.47 4.05 21.53
CA ILE A 103 22.45 2.96 20.55
C ILE A 103 23.40 3.29 19.40
N LYS A 104 24.44 2.48 19.21
CA LYS A 104 25.35 2.64 18.06
C LYS A 104 24.66 2.29 16.74
N SER A 105 25.04 2.93 15.65
CA SER A 105 24.51 2.65 14.31
C SER A 105 24.65 1.18 13.91
N ALA A 106 25.76 0.52 14.29
CA ALA A 106 25.97 -0.92 14.05
C ALA A 106 24.89 -1.82 14.68
N ASN A 107 24.24 -1.36 15.76
CA ASN A 107 23.17 -2.06 16.47
C ASN A 107 21.76 -1.79 15.89
N ILE A 108 21.64 -0.91 14.89
CA ILE A 108 20.35 -0.53 14.31
C ILE A 108 20.11 -1.39 13.07
N PHE A 109 19.09 -2.24 13.13
CA PHE A 109 18.61 -3.03 12.02
C PHE A 109 17.29 -2.44 11.52
N ILE A 110 17.16 -2.24 10.20
CA ILE A 110 15.98 -1.59 9.60
C ILE A 110 15.42 -2.47 8.50
N THR A 111 14.09 -2.65 8.48
CA THR A 111 13.38 -3.24 7.34
C THR A 111 12.25 -2.32 6.90
N VAL A 112 11.92 -2.38 5.60
CA VAL A 112 10.76 -1.69 5.02
C VAL A 112 9.89 -2.71 4.32
N ASN A 113 8.61 -2.75 4.70
CA ASN A 113 7.58 -3.59 4.10
C ASN A 113 6.56 -2.68 3.41
N GLU A 114 6.36 -2.85 2.10
CA GLU A 114 5.41 -2.05 1.33
C GLU A 114 4.08 -2.78 1.19
N THR A 115 2.97 -2.09 1.51
CA THR A 115 1.60 -2.62 1.36
C THR A 115 0.73 -1.61 0.64
N SER A 116 -0.15 -2.08 -0.24
CA SER A 116 -1.09 -1.23 -0.97
C SER A 116 -1.99 -0.44 -0.01
N ALA A 117 -2.35 0.79 -0.35
CA ALA A 117 -2.98 1.72 0.59
C ALA A 117 -4.38 1.28 1.05
N GLU A 118 -5.06 0.43 0.28
CA GLU A 118 -6.33 -0.20 0.63
C GLU A 118 -6.25 -1.12 1.86
N ASN A 119 -5.05 -1.58 2.22
CA ASN A 119 -4.82 -2.41 3.40
C ASN A 119 -4.73 -1.61 4.70
N TRP A 120 -5.00 -0.30 4.66
CA TRP A 120 -4.84 0.59 5.79
C TRP A 120 -6.18 1.15 6.28
N SER A 121 -6.46 0.95 7.56
CA SER A 121 -7.46 1.71 8.30
C SER A 121 -6.80 2.45 9.45
N PHE A 122 -7.05 3.75 9.53
CA PHE A 122 -6.49 4.63 10.56
C PHE A 122 -7.44 4.83 11.76
N GLY A 123 -8.57 4.12 11.76
CA GLY A 123 -9.61 4.24 12.78
C GLY A 123 -11.01 4.16 12.17
N GLN A 124 -12.00 3.94 13.03
CA GLN A 124 -13.43 3.90 12.66
C GLN A 124 -13.80 2.85 11.59
N GLY A 125 -12.92 1.88 11.31
CA GLY A 125 -13.14 0.85 10.30
C GLY A 125 -13.13 1.37 8.86
N MET A 126 -12.64 2.59 8.62
CA MET A 126 -12.61 3.22 7.29
C MET A 126 -11.25 3.08 6.63
N ALA A 127 -11.25 2.86 5.31
CA ALA A 127 -10.06 2.82 4.47
C ALA A 127 -10.05 4.05 3.53
N PRO A 128 -9.72 5.25 4.04
CA PRO A 128 -9.85 6.50 3.28
C PRO A 128 -8.98 6.51 2.01
N ALA A 129 -7.87 5.77 1.99
CA ALA A 129 -7.05 5.62 0.78
C ALA A 129 -7.75 4.79 -0.31
N PHE A 130 -8.50 3.75 0.07
CA PHE A 130 -9.32 2.98 -0.89
C PHE A 130 -10.40 3.85 -1.52
N ALA A 131 -11.10 4.65 -0.71
CA ALA A 131 -12.07 5.62 -1.21
C ALA A 131 -11.40 6.67 -2.11
N HIS A 132 -10.27 7.23 -1.70
CA HIS A 132 -9.52 8.21 -2.48
C HIS A 132 -9.08 7.67 -3.85
N TYR A 133 -8.51 6.47 -3.92
CA TYR A 133 -8.08 5.90 -5.21
C TYR A 133 -9.25 5.54 -6.11
N SER A 134 -10.33 5.02 -5.55
CA SER A 134 -11.52 4.68 -6.33
C SER A 134 -12.21 5.94 -6.85
N GLU A 135 -12.46 6.91 -5.98
CA GLU A 135 -13.24 8.10 -6.32
C GLU A 135 -12.39 9.13 -7.07
N LYS A 136 -11.27 9.58 -6.50
CA LYS A 136 -10.47 10.66 -7.09
C LYS A 136 -9.62 10.18 -8.26
N ILE A 137 -8.80 9.16 -8.05
CA ILE A 137 -7.84 8.77 -9.09
C ILE A 137 -8.55 8.03 -10.22
N LEU A 138 -9.33 7.00 -9.92
CA LEU A 138 -9.98 6.21 -10.96
C LEU A 138 -11.14 6.99 -11.61
N PHE A 139 -12.16 7.41 -10.86
CA PHE A 139 -13.37 7.99 -11.45
C PHE A 139 -13.28 9.49 -11.78
N GLU A 140 -12.52 10.30 -11.04
CA GLU A 140 -12.38 11.74 -11.32
C GLU A 140 -11.20 12.09 -12.23
N GLU A 141 -10.11 11.33 -12.23
CA GLU A 141 -8.96 11.58 -13.12
C GLU A 141 -8.97 10.63 -14.32
N VAL A 142 -8.69 9.33 -14.12
CA VAL A 142 -8.48 8.37 -15.21
C VAL A 142 -9.72 8.22 -16.10
N TRP A 143 -10.92 8.17 -15.53
CA TRP A 143 -12.16 8.08 -16.32
C TRP A 143 -12.53 9.40 -17.00
N ARG A 144 -12.07 10.55 -16.49
CA ARG A 144 -12.38 11.87 -17.08
C ARG A 144 -11.33 12.38 -18.07
N ASP A 145 -10.19 11.70 -18.17
CA ASP A 145 -9.23 11.93 -19.24
C ASP A 145 -9.91 11.69 -20.60
N ASP A 146 -9.88 12.72 -21.45
CA ASP A 146 -10.64 12.82 -22.69
C ASP A 146 -9.98 12.11 -23.89
N THR A 147 -8.82 11.48 -23.70
CA THR A 147 -8.15 10.68 -24.74
C THR A 147 -8.94 9.44 -25.13
N LEU A 148 -9.77 8.92 -24.21
CA LEU A 148 -10.80 7.92 -24.48
C LEU A 148 -12.13 8.42 -23.92
N THR A 149 -13.17 8.33 -24.72
CA THR A 149 -14.52 8.67 -24.29
C THR A 149 -14.98 7.76 -23.14
N LEU A 150 -15.87 8.28 -22.29
CA LEU A 150 -16.48 7.48 -21.22
C LEU A 150 -17.14 6.19 -21.77
N ARG A 151 -17.68 6.25 -22.99
CA ARG A 151 -18.24 5.08 -23.68
C ARG A 151 -17.18 4.02 -24.00
N GLU A 152 -16.03 4.43 -24.54
CA GLU A 152 -14.91 3.53 -24.85
C GLU A 152 -14.34 2.89 -23.57
N ARG A 153 -14.17 3.68 -22.50
CA ARG A 153 -13.71 3.18 -21.20
C ARG A 153 -14.68 2.17 -20.61
N SER A 154 -15.99 2.44 -20.68
CA SER A 154 -17.03 1.49 -20.29
C SER A 154 -16.95 0.20 -21.10
N LEU A 155 -16.79 0.29 -22.42
CA LEU A 155 -16.67 -0.88 -23.29
C LEU A 155 -15.46 -1.74 -22.93
N CYS A 156 -14.28 -1.12 -22.75
CA CYS A 156 -13.06 -1.82 -22.33
C CYS A 156 -13.24 -2.48 -20.95
N THR A 157 -13.79 -1.75 -19.99
CA THR A 157 -13.98 -2.25 -18.62
C THR A 157 -14.93 -3.45 -18.59
N VAL A 158 -16.09 -3.35 -19.24
CA VAL A 158 -17.05 -4.47 -19.35
C VAL A 158 -16.39 -5.68 -20.03
N SER A 159 -15.64 -5.48 -21.11
CA SER A 159 -14.93 -6.56 -21.80
C SER A 159 -13.93 -7.28 -20.89
N VAL A 160 -13.16 -6.53 -20.09
CA VAL A 160 -12.20 -7.09 -19.13
C VAL A 160 -12.92 -7.88 -18.02
N LEU A 161 -14.02 -7.35 -17.47
CA LEU A 161 -14.79 -8.03 -16.43
C LEU A 161 -15.40 -9.35 -16.92
N ILE A 162 -15.93 -9.38 -18.14
CA ILE A 162 -16.43 -10.61 -18.78
C ILE A 162 -15.28 -11.63 -18.92
N ASN A 163 -14.11 -11.19 -19.39
CA ASN A 163 -12.96 -12.07 -19.56
C ASN A 163 -12.45 -12.65 -18.22
N LEU A 164 -12.37 -11.83 -17.17
CA LEU A 164 -11.93 -12.28 -15.86
C LEU A 164 -12.98 -13.18 -15.17
N GLY A 165 -14.26 -13.01 -15.51
CA GLY A 165 -15.36 -13.71 -14.85
C GLY A 165 -15.81 -13.02 -13.56
N ASN A 166 -15.50 -11.73 -13.41
CA ASN A 166 -15.85 -10.92 -12.24
C ASN A 166 -17.31 -10.45 -12.32
N THR A 167 -18.22 -11.42 -12.27
CA THR A 167 -19.66 -11.21 -12.48
C THR A 167 -20.31 -10.29 -11.45
N GLU A 168 -19.73 -10.19 -10.25
CA GLU A 168 -20.18 -9.33 -9.16
C GLU A 168 -20.03 -7.82 -9.48
N GLN A 169 -19.08 -7.44 -10.34
CA GLN A 169 -18.87 -6.04 -10.75
C GLN A 169 -19.68 -5.66 -12.00
N LEU A 170 -20.11 -6.64 -12.80
CA LEU A 170 -20.80 -6.40 -14.07
C LEU A 170 -22.05 -5.53 -13.93
N PRO A 171 -22.97 -5.73 -12.95
CA PRO A 171 -24.19 -4.91 -12.87
C PRO A 171 -23.91 -3.41 -12.80
N PHE A 172 -22.93 -2.99 -12.00
CA PHE A 172 -22.55 -1.57 -11.90
C PHE A 172 -22.00 -1.04 -13.23
N HIS A 173 -21.07 -1.76 -13.85
CA HIS A 173 -20.40 -1.30 -15.07
C HIS A 173 -21.28 -1.38 -16.32
N LEU A 174 -22.27 -2.29 -16.37
CA LEU A 174 -23.26 -2.34 -17.45
C LEU A 174 -24.20 -1.12 -17.39
N ARG A 175 -24.71 -0.75 -16.20
CA ARG A 175 -25.47 0.49 -16.02
C ARG A 175 -24.65 1.73 -16.36
N LEU A 176 -23.39 1.78 -15.92
CA LEU A 176 -22.48 2.87 -16.25
C LEU A 176 -22.22 2.97 -17.76
N ALA A 177 -22.05 1.83 -18.45
CA ALA A 177 -21.93 1.79 -19.90
C ALA A 177 -23.17 2.35 -20.61
N LYS A 178 -24.37 2.02 -20.13
CA LYS A 178 -25.64 2.56 -20.64
C LYS A 178 -25.74 4.08 -20.44
N GLN A 179 -25.39 4.56 -19.24
CA GLN A 179 -25.33 5.99 -18.93
C GLN A 179 -24.33 6.74 -19.84
N ASN A 180 -23.22 6.09 -20.19
CA ASN A 180 -22.22 6.60 -21.12
C ASN A 180 -22.59 6.40 -22.60
N GLY A 181 -23.83 6.00 -22.90
CA GLY A 181 -24.39 5.97 -24.26
C GLY A 181 -24.21 4.66 -25.02
N MET A 182 -23.83 3.57 -24.35
CA MET A 182 -23.87 2.23 -24.94
C MET A 182 -25.32 1.73 -25.06
N LYS A 183 -25.73 1.31 -26.26
CA LYS A 183 -27.09 0.79 -26.50
C LYS A 183 -27.17 -0.70 -26.19
N GLU A 184 -28.37 -1.18 -25.89
CA GLU A 184 -28.62 -2.59 -25.54
C GLU A 184 -28.20 -3.55 -26.66
N ASN A 185 -28.50 -3.21 -27.92
CA ASN A 185 -28.07 -4.00 -29.07
C ASN A 185 -26.53 -4.05 -29.23
N GLU A 186 -25.82 -2.99 -28.87
CA GLU A 186 -24.35 -2.96 -28.86
C GLU A 186 -23.78 -3.84 -27.74
N MET A 187 -24.49 -3.93 -26.61
CA MET A 187 -24.12 -4.77 -25.47
C MET A 187 -24.28 -6.25 -25.78
N ILE A 188 -25.39 -6.62 -26.42
CA ILE A 188 -25.62 -7.97 -26.93
C ILE A 188 -24.57 -8.32 -27.99
N ALA A 189 -24.23 -7.38 -28.89
CA ALA A 189 -23.19 -7.58 -29.89
C ALA A 189 -21.81 -7.80 -29.24
N LEU A 190 -21.45 -7.02 -28.22
CA LEU A 190 -20.20 -7.21 -27.46
C LEU A 190 -20.14 -8.60 -26.83
N LEU A 191 -21.17 -9.00 -26.09
CA LEU A 191 -21.23 -10.29 -25.39
C LEU A 191 -21.12 -11.46 -26.37
N THR A 192 -21.83 -11.37 -27.51
CA THR A 192 -21.79 -12.36 -28.58
C THR A 192 -20.39 -12.44 -29.21
N HIS A 193 -19.74 -11.30 -29.43
CA HIS A 193 -18.37 -11.26 -29.96
C HIS A 193 -17.37 -11.87 -28.97
N MET A 194 -17.46 -11.50 -27.70
CA MET A 194 -16.58 -11.95 -26.63
C MET A 194 -16.62 -13.47 -26.43
N ALA A 195 -17.77 -14.10 -26.65
CA ALA A 195 -17.95 -15.55 -26.53
C ALA A 195 -16.91 -16.38 -27.29
N PHE A 196 -16.46 -15.90 -28.44
CA PHE A 196 -15.46 -16.57 -29.27
C PHE A 196 -14.05 -16.53 -28.67
N TYR A 197 -13.78 -15.57 -27.78
CA TYR A 197 -12.45 -15.34 -27.19
C TYR A 197 -12.37 -15.81 -25.75
N VAL A 198 -13.43 -15.62 -24.97
CA VAL A 198 -13.44 -15.92 -23.53
C VAL A 198 -14.18 -17.22 -23.19
N GLY A 199 -14.80 -17.84 -24.20
CA GLY A 199 -15.58 -19.06 -24.08
C GLY A 199 -17.05 -18.82 -23.72
N TRP A 200 -17.92 -19.74 -24.17
CA TRP A 200 -19.37 -19.60 -24.00
C TRP A 200 -19.83 -19.43 -22.55
N PRO A 201 -19.34 -20.21 -21.56
CA PRO A 201 -19.83 -20.11 -20.19
C PRO A 201 -19.71 -18.71 -19.59
N LYS A 202 -18.57 -18.02 -19.78
CA LYS A 202 -18.36 -16.65 -19.28
C LYS A 202 -19.26 -15.64 -19.98
N ALA A 203 -19.39 -15.75 -21.31
CA ALA A 203 -20.23 -14.85 -22.09
C ALA A 203 -21.73 -15.04 -21.79
N VAL A 204 -22.21 -16.28 -21.62
CA VAL A 204 -23.60 -16.58 -21.23
C VAL A 204 -23.88 -16.09 -19.81
N GLY A 205 -22.96 -16.30 -18.86
CA GLY A 205 -23.11 -15.78 -17.50
C GLY A 205 -23.26 -14.26 -17.48
N ALA A 206 -22.43 -13.54 -18.25
CA ALA A 206 -22.53 -12.10 -18.39
C ALA A 206 -23.81 -11.66 -19.12
N LEU A 207 -24.26 -12.41 -20.13
CA LEU A 207 -25.52 -12.13 -20.84
C LEU A 207 -26.73 -12.23 -19.92
N HIS A 208 -26.80 -13.26 -19.08
CA HIS A 208 -27.90 -13.40 -18.13
C HIS A 208 -27.98 -12.23 -17.16
N ILE A 209 -26.83 -11.76 -16.66
CA ILE A 209 -26.74 -10.57 -15.80
C ILE A 209 -27.19 -9.32 -16.54
N ALA A 210 -26.75 -9.14 -17.78
CA ALA A 210 -27.14 -7.99 -18.60
C ALA A 210 -28.65 -7.97 -18.87
N MET A 211 -29.27 -9.12 -19.15
CA MET A 211 -30.71 -9.21 -19.38
C MET A 211 -31.51 -8.87 -18.11
N ASN A 212 -31.10 -9.37 -16.95
CA ASN A 212 -31.77 -9.08 -15.68
C ASN A 212 -31.72 -7.58 -15.32
N ASP A 213 -30.63 -6.88 -15.65
CA ASP A 213 -30.48 -5.43 -15.43
C ASP A 213 -31.26 -4.59 -16.45
N MET A 214 -31.55 -5.13 -17.64
CA MET A 214 -32.40 -4.47 -18.65
C MET A 214 -33.89 -4.54 -18.32
N GLU A 215 -34.31 -5.54 -17.55
CA GLU A 215 -35.71 -5.74 -17.12
C GLU A 215 -36.08 -4.96 -15.85
N SER A 216 -35.08 -4.42 -15.12
CA SER A 216 -35.23 -3.65 -13.88
C SER A 216 -35.19 -2.14 -14.09
#